data_AF-A0A2T3LCB7-F1
#
_entry.id   AF-A0A2T3LCB7-F1
#
_cell.length_a   1.000
_cell.length_b   1.000
_cell.length_c   1.000
_cell.angle_alpha   90.00
_cell.angle_beta   90.00
_cell.angle_gamma   90.00
#
_symmetry.space_group_name_H-M   'P 1'
#
loop_
_entity.id
_entity.type
_entity.pdbx_description
1 polymer ?
#
loop_
_entity_poly.entity_id
_entity_poly.type
_entity_poly.pdbx_seq_one_letter_code
_entity_poly.pdbx_strand_id
1 'polypeptide(L)'
;IADKDILYINNEQVTFRYKDSQTQTMKTRTLPVLQFLWLILQHVLPKGFRRVRDYGLLRGHEKKRLQAIQFMFMLAGQLTLPSLNKTVRIKAQPFCPCCQHVMQLTGIFRPR
;
A
#
# COMPACT_ATOMS: atom_id res chain seq x y z
N ILE A 1 -12.64 2.32 10.35
CA ILE A 1 -13.64 3.09 11.13
C ILE A 1 -13.78 2.38 12.46
N ALA A 2 -13.62 3.09 13.57
CA ALA A 2 -13.83 2.49 14.89
C ALA A 2 -15.33 2.55 15.23
N ASP A 3 -15.80 1.67 16.11
CA ASP A 3 -17.21 1.58 16.46
C ASP A 3 -17.75 2.91 17.05
N LYS A 4 -16.93 3.57 17.88
CA LYS A 4 -17.19 4.91 18.43
C LYS A 4 -17.38 6.02 17.39
N ASP A 5 -16.98 5.79 16.14
CA ASP A 5 -17.12 6.75 15.06
C ASP A 5 -18.40 6.53 14.24
N ILE A 6 -19.18 5.50 14.54
CA ILE A 6 -20.53 5.31 14.00
C ILE A 6 -21.49 6.14 14.86
N LEU A 7 -22.04 7.20 14.28
CA LEU A 7 -22.83 8.20 15.00
C LEU A 7 -24.33 7.86 14.99
N TYR A 8 -24.81 7.25 13.91
CA TYR A 8 -26.21 6.88 13.75
C TYR A 8 -26.36 5.72 12.76
N ILE A 9 -27.32 4.83 13.04
CA ILE A 9 -27.68 3.70 12.17
C ILE A 9 -29.21 3.64 12.10
N ASN A 10 -29.74 3.46 10.89
CA ASN A 10 -31.10 2.98 10.67
C ASN A 10 -31.10 1.87 9.60
N ASN A 11 -32.27 1.38 9.19
CA ASN A 11 -32.38 0.28 8.22
C ASN A 11 -31.92 0.64 6.80
N GLU A 12 -31.80 1.93 6.46
CA GLU A 12 -31.48 2.38 5.10
C GLU A 12 -30.06 2.93 4.99
N GLN A 13 -29.60 3.63 6.03
CA GLN A 13 -28.39 4.46 6.03
C GLN A 13 -27.64 4.43 7.37
N VAL A 14 -26.34 4.68 7.28
CA VAL A 14 -25.40 4.81 8.40
C VAL A 14 -24.70 6.15 8.30
N THR A 15 -24.64 6.87 9.40
CA THR A 15 -23.87 8.12 9.54
C THR A 15 -22.64 7.84 10.39
N PHE A 16 -21.46 8.14 9.86
CA PHE A 16 -20.19 7.88 10.53
C PHE A 16 -19.21 9.04 10.35
N ARG A 17 -18.30 9.16 11.31
CA ARG A 17 -17.20 10.10 11.29
C ARG A 17 -15.96 9.43 10.70
N TYR A 18 -15.21 10.16 9.88
CA TYR A 18 -13.98 9.68 9.27
C TYR A 18 -12.96 10.80 9.16
N LYS A 19 -11.69 10.43 9.03
CA LYS A 19 -10.62 11.38 8.71
C LYS A 19 -10.47 11.46 7.19
N ASP A 20 -10.66 12.63 6.63
CA ASP A 20 -10.45 12.89 5.22
C ASP A 20 -8.95 12.75 4.90
N SER A 21 -8.59 11.91 3.92
CA SER A 21 -7.18 11.61 3.61
C SER A 21 -6.44 12.80 3.01
N GLN A 22 -7.13 13.70 2.31
CA GLN A 22 -6.53 14.87 1.66
C GLN A 22 -6.35 16.00 2.68
N THR A 23 -7.41 16.34 3.40
CA THR A 23 -7.41 17.49 4.31
C THR A 23 -6.95 17.15 5.73
N GLN A 24 -6.85 15.85 6.07
CA GLN A 24 -6.53 15.36 7.41
C GLN A 24 -7.51 15.82 8.50
N THR A 25 -8.69 16.33 8.11
CA THR A 25 -9.72 16.80 9.03
C THR A 25 -10.75 15.71 9.32
N MET A 26 -11.37 15.78 10.51
CA MET A 26 -12.49 14.90 10.84
C MET A 26 -13.76 15.43 10.15
N LYS A 27 -14.43 14.57 9.39
CA LYS A 27 -15.68 14.87 8.69
C LYS A 27 -16.71 13.79 9.00
N THR A 28 -17.98 14.10 8.76
CA THR A 28 -19.10 13.17 8.92
C THR A 28 -19.73 12.91 7.56
N ARG A 29 -20.11 11.66 7.30
CA ARG A 29 -20.81 11.27 6.07
C ARG A 29 -21.90 10.26 6.38
N THR A 30 -22.99 10.36 5.61
CA THR A 30 -24.10 9.42 5.63
C THR A 30 -24.12 8.63 4.32
N LEU A 31 -24.29 7.32 4.40
CA LEU A 31 -24.32 6.41 3.26
C LEU A 31 -25.37 5.31 3.45
N PRO A 32 -25.91 4.74 2.36
CA PRO A 32 -26.69 3.52 2.45
C PRO A 32 -25.93 2.39 3.15
N VAL A 33 -26.63 1.55 3.91
CA VAL A 33 -26.02 0.45 4.70
C VAL A 33 -25.09 -0.42 3.85
N LEU A 34 -25.52 -0.82 2.66
CA LEU A 34 -24.72 -1.66 1.76
C LEU A 34 -23.44 -0.96 1.28
N GLN A 35 -23.50 0.34 0.98
CA GLN A 35 -22.32 1.11 0.56
C GLN A 35 -21.34 1.29 1.72
N PHE A 36 -21.84 1.50 2.93
CA PHE A 36 -21.03 1.54 4.14
C PHE A 36 -20.30 0.20 4.39
N LEU A 37 -21.01 -0.92 4.30
CA LEU A 37 -20.41 -2.25 4.42
C LEU A 37 -19.33 -2.50 3.37
N TRP A 38 -19.58 -2.11 2.12
CA TRP A 38 -18.60 -2.21 1.04
C TRP A 38 -17.29 -1.47 1.37
N LEU A 39 -17.37 -0.26 1.93
CA LEU A 39 -16.18 0.50 2.36
C LEU A 39 -15.37 -0.23 3.44
N ILE A 40 -16.03 -0.90 4.38
CA ILE A 40 -15.34 -1.68 5.42
C ILE A 40 -14.65 -2.90 4.79
N LEU A 41 -15.36 -3.63 3.94
CA LEU A 41 -14.88 -4.87 3.34
C LEU A 41 -13.65 -4.67 2.45
N GLN A 42 -13.48 -3.50 1.82
CA GLN A 42 -12.26 -3.15 1.08
C GLN A 42 -10.98 -3.20 1.93
N HIS A 43 -11.10 -3.05 3.26
CA HIS A 43 -9.97 -3.10 4.18
C HIS A 43 -9.79 -4.47 4.84
N VAL A 44 -10.71 -5.40 4.60
CA VAL A 44 -10.62 -6.77 5.09
C VAL A 44 -9.84 -7.60 4.07
N LEU A 45 -8.86 -8.35 4.57
CA LEU A 45 -8.08 -9.24 3.71
C LEU A 45 -8.97 -10.39 3.22
N PRO A 46 -9.01 -10.70 1.91
CA PRO A 46 -9.84 -11.79 1.40
C PRO A 46 -9.49 -13.12 2.06
N LYS A 47 -10.49 -13.99 2.18
CA LYS A 47 -10.31 -15.31 2.79
C LYS A 47 -9.20 -16.08 2.06
N GLY A 48 -8.32 -16.72 2.83
CA GLY A 48 -7.17 -17.47 2.29
C GLY A 48 -5.90 -16.64 2.10
N PHE A 49 -5.99 -15.31 2.13
CA PHE A 49 -4.81 -14.46 2.16
C PHE A 49 -4.40 -14.18 3.60
N ARG A 50 -3.08 -14.22 3.85
CA ARG A 50 -2.49 -13.82 5.14
C ARG A 50 -1.58 -12.64 4.91
N ARG A 51 -1.68 -11.63 5.77
CA ARG A 51 -0.75 -10.50 5.77
C ARG A 51 0.62 -11.00 6.17
N VAL A 52 1.56 -11.01 5.23
CA VAL A 52 2.97 -11.31 5.52
C VAL A 52 3.58 -10.10 6.24
N ARG A 53 4.34 -10.37 7.29
CA ARG A 53 5.13 -9.35 8.00
C ARG A 53 6.57 -9.83 8.04
N ASP A 54 7.51 -8.92 7.82
CA ASP A 54 8.93 -9.23 7.97
C ASP A 54 9.31 -9.26 9.45
N TYR A 55 10.02 -10.32 9.86
CA TYR A 55 10.51 -10.52 11.23
C TYR A 55 12.03 -10.64 11.26
N GLY A 56 12.60 -10.48 12.46
CA GLY A 56 14.04 -10.55 12.67
C GLY A 56 14.78 -9.48 11.86
N LEU A 57 15.90 -9.88 11.25
CA LEU A 57 16.82 -8.98 10.55
C LEU A 57 16.24 -8.37 9.27
N LEU A 58 15.20 -8.97 8.69
CA LEU A 58 14.55 -8.47 7.46
C LEU A 58 13.52 -7.37 7.72
N ARG A 59 13.23 -7.06 8.99
CA ARG A 59 12.33 -5.96 9.35
C ARG A 59 12.98 -4.62 8.95
N GLY A 60 12.20 -3.73 8.33
CA GLY A 60 12.70 -2.43 7.85
C GLY A 60 13.42 -1.56 8.91
N HIS A 61 13.04 -1.67 10.19
CA HIS A 61 13.73 -0.99 11.30
C HIS A 61 15.15 -1.52 11.55
N GLU A 62 15.36 -2.82 11.36
CA GLU A 62 16.65 -3.49 11.62
C GLU A 62 17.64 -3.33 10.47
N LYS A 63 17.33 -2.50 9.46
CA LYS A 63 18.17 -2.32 8.26
C LYS A 63 19.61 -1.98 8.58
N LYS A 64 19.86 -1.11 9.57
CA LYS A 64 21.22 -0.74 10.00
C LYS A 64 21.97 -1.93 10.60
N ARG A 65 21.29 -2.73 11.43
CA ARG A 65 21.87 -3.92 12.06
C ARG A 65 22.17 -5.01 11.03
N LEU A 66 21.24 -5.24 10.11
CA LEU A 66 21.44 -6.15 8.97
C LEU A 66 22.67 -5.73 8.15
N GLN A 67 22.81 -4.43 7.84
CA GLN A 67 23.97 -3.91 7.12
C GLN A 67 25.27 -4.13 7.89
N ALA A 68 25.30 -3.84 9.19
CA ALA A 68 26.49 -4.06 10.02
C ALA A 68 26.92 -5.55 10.01
N ILE A 69 25.96 -6.47 10.16
CA ILE A 69 26.22 -7.90 10.09
C ILE A 69 26.78 -8.27 8.71
N GLN A 70 26.17 -7.79 7.62
CA GLN A 70 26.65 -8.02 6.26
C GLN A 70 28.09 -7.52 6.06
N PHE A 71 28.43 -6.34 6.57
CA PHE A 71 29.80 -5.80 6.49
C PHE A 71 30.80 -6.65 7.29
N MET A 72 30.45 -7.11 8.49
CA MET A 72 31.31 -7.97 9.30
C MET A 72 31.63 -9.28 8.57
N PHE A 73 30.62 -9.91 7.95
CA PHE A 73 30.84 -11.12 7.16
C PHE A 73 31.65 -10.87 5.88
N MET A 74 31.52 -9.69 5.25
CA MET A 74 32.36 -9.29 4.12
C MET A 74 33.83 -9.14 4.52
N LEU A 75 34.11 -8.49 5.65
CA LEU A 75 35.48 -8.34 6.18
C LEU A 75 36.10 -9.68 6.57
N ALA A 76 35.28 -10.62 7.05
CA ALA A 76 35.70 -11.98 7.35
C ALA A 76 35.93 -12.85 6.09
N GLY A 77 35.70 -12.32 4.89
CA GLY A 77 35.82 -13.06 3.62
C GLY A 77 34.75 -14.14 3.41
N GLN A 78 33.71 -14.15 4.25
CA GLN A 78 32.65 -15.19 4.26
C GLN A 78 31.44 -14.82 3.39
N LEU A 79 31.35 -13.56 2.96
CA LEU A 79 30.30 -13.08 2.08
C LEU A 79 30.94 -12.25 0.96
N THR A 80 30.73 -12.67 -0.29
CA THR A 80 31.02 -11.84 -1.45
C THR A 80 29.81 -10.96 -1.76
N LEU A 81 30.05 -9.75 -2.27
CA LEU A 81 28.97 -8.90 -2.76
C LEU A 81 28.16 -9.72 -3.78
N PRO A 82 26.83 -9.91 -3.60
CA PRO A 82 26.02 -10.35 -4.71
C PRO A 82 26.28 -9.34 -5.82
N SER A 83 26.62 -9.82 -7.02
CA SER A 83 26.87 -8.91 -8.12
C SER A 83 25.70 -7.93 -8.18
N LEU A 84 26.02 -6.64 -8.31
CA LEU A 84 25.04 -5.62 -8.68
C LEU A 84 24.63 -5.91 -10.13
N ASN A 85 24.08 -7.09 -10.40
CA ASN A 85 23.16 -7.32 -11.49
C ASN A 85 22.01 -6.40 -11.14
N LYS A 86 22.12 -5.13 -11.55
CA LYS A 86 21.02 -4.18 -11.55
C LYS A 86 19.89 -4.95 -12.21
N THR A 87 18.89 -5.35 -11.42
CA THR A 87 17.64 -5.82 -11.97
C THR A 87 17.16 -4.67 -12.82
N VAL A 88 17.34 -4.77 -14.14
CA VAL A 88 16.83 -3.78 -15.07
C VAL A 88 15.34 -3.88 -14.89
N ARG A 89 14.77 -2.92 -14.15
CA ARG A 89 13.32 -2.81 -14.04
C ARG A 89 12.86 -2.51 -15.45
N ILE A 90 12.32 -3.51 -16.12
CA ILE A 90 11.65 -3.35 -17.39
C ILE A 90 10.50 -2.39 -17.11
N LYS A 91 10.65 -1.13 -17.53
CA LYS A 91 9.55 -0.17 -17.45
C LYS A 91 8.49 -0.68 -18.42
N ALA A 92 7.30 -0.97 -17.92
CA ALA A 92 6.16 -1.29 -18.78
C ALA A 92 5.95 -0.11 -19.73
N GLN A 93 6.05 -0.36 -21.04
CA GLN A 93 5.77 0.63 -22.07
C GLN A 93 4.28 0.52 -22.42
N PRO A 94 3.45 1.53 -22.10
CA PRO A 94 2.06 1.53 -22.51
C PRO A 94 1.96 1.68 -24.03
N PHE A 95 1.15 0.84 -24.67
CA PHE A 95 0.83 0.93 -26.08
C PHE A 95 -0.53 1.61 -26.28
N CYS A 96 -0.64 2.44 -27.31
CA CYS A 96 -1.91 3.05 -27.68
C CYS A 96 -2.89 1.97 -28.20
N PRO A 97 -4.11 1.86 -27.65
CA PRO A 97 -5.08 0.84 -28.09
C PRO A 97 -5.58 1.03 -29.52
N CYS A 98 -5.40 2.22 -30.10
CA CYS A 98 -5.82 2.55 -31.48
C CYS A 98 -4.73 2.25 -32.52
N CYS A 99 -3.51 2.74 -32.30
CA CYS A 99 -2.43 2.68 -33.30
C CYS A 99 -1.23 1.80 -32.90
N GLN A 100 -1.27 1.15 -31.73
CA GLN A 100 -0.21 0.27 -31.20
C GLN A 100 1.19 0.91 -31.10
N HIS A 101 1.29 2.25 -31.12
CA HIS A 101 2.55 2.94 -30.89
C HIS A 101 2.83 3.10 -29.39
N VAL A 102 4.11 3.18 -29.03
CA VAL A 102 4.57 3.42 -27.65
C VAL A 102 4.12 4.81 -27.21
N MET A 103 3.36 4.87 -26.11
CA MET A 103 2.88 6.14 -25.56
C MET A 103 3.95 6.77 -24.66
N GLN A 104 4.13 8.09 -24.80
CA GLN A 104 4.95 8.87 -23.87
C GLN A 104 4.13 9.28 -22.65
N LEU A 105 4.70 9.09 -21.46
CA LEU A 105 4.07 9.51 -20.21
C LEU A 105 4.23 11.02 -20.04
N THR A 106 3.17 11.78 -20.29
CA THR A 106 3.19 13.25 -20.25
C THR A 106 3.00 13.81 -18.84
N GLY A 107 2.40 13.03 -17.91
CA GLY A 107 2.20 13.44 -16.53
C GLY A 107 1.37 12.45 -15.72
N ILE A 108 1.25 12.70 -14.42
CA ILE A 108 0.41 11.92 -13.51
C ILE A 108 -0.73 12.83 -13.06
N PHE A 109 -1.95 12.55 -13.51
CA PHE A 109 -3.14 13.25 -13.03
C PHE A 109 -3.75 12.49 -11.85
N ARG A 110 -3.90 13.15 -10.70
CA ARG A 110 -4.63 12.59 -9.56
C ARG A 110 -6.07 13.08 -9.64
N PRO A 111 -7.08 12.20 -9.76
CA PRO A 111 -8.48 12.62 -9.74
C PRO A 111 -8.81 13.29 -8.39
N ARG A 112 -9.59 14.37 -8.45
CA ARG A 112 -10.04 15.15 -7.29
C ARG A 112 -11.04 14.37 -6.44
#